data_AF-A0A946S5P2-F1
#
_entry.id   AF-A0A946S5P2-F1
#
_cell.length_a   1.000
_cell.length_b   1.000
_cell.length_c   1.000
_cell.angle_alpha   90.00
_cell.angle_beta   90.00
_cell.angle_gamma   90.00
#
_symmetry.space_group_name_H-M   'P 1'
#
loop_
_entity.id
_entity.type
_entity.pdbx_description
1 polymer ?
#
loop_
_entity_poly.entity_id
_entity_poly.type
_entity_poly.pdbx_seq_one_letter_code
_entity_poly.pdbx_strand_id
1 'polypeptide(L)'
;MKKLILFLLFVPFFSFSQSSMNMNLLGSLNYSNTNCSDIWGWEDGLGNEYALVGLKNGFSCVNVTNPISPIEEFFISDLNSTWRDIKT
;
A
#
# COMPACT_ATOMS: atom_id res chain seq x y z
N MET A 1 -9.50 40.68 24.58
CA MET A 1 -8.49 40.12 23.64
C MET A 1 -7.54 39.11 24.32
N LYS A 2 -6.85 39.46 25.41
CA LYS A 2 -5.93 38.54 26.12
C LYS A 2 -6.56 37.19 26.55
N LYS A 3 -7.81 37.22 27.05
CA LYS A 3 -8.55 35.99 27.44
C LYS A 3 -8.89 35.07 26.25
N LEU A 4 -9.11 35.65 25.06
CA LEU A 4 -9.41 34.90 23.84
C LEU A 4 -8.15 34.22 23.29
N ILE A 5 -7.01 34.92 23.35
CA ILE A 5 -5.69 34.36 22.99
C ILE A 5 -5.32 33.21 23.92
N LEU A 6 -5.55 33.36 25.23
CA LEU A 6 -5.30 32.29 26.20
C LEU A 6 -6.19 31.07 25.94
N PHE A 7 -7.46 31.26 25.57
CA PHE A 7 -8.37 30.17 25.21
C PHE A 7 -7.91 29.42 23.95
N LEU A 8 -7.50 30.14 22.90
CA LEU A 8 -7.00 29.55 21.65
C LEU A 8 -5.71 28.72 21.85
N LEU A 9 -4.88 29.07 22.82
CA LEU A 9 -3.67 28.30 23.19
C LEU A 9 -3.99 26.91 23.77
N PHE A 10 -5.18 26.69 24.32
CA PHE A 10 -5.58 25.40 24.91
C PHE A 10 -6.35 24.47 23.95
N VAL A 11 -6.83 24.98 22.82
CA VAL A 11 -7.53 24.20 21.78
C VAL A 11 -6.75 22.97 21.27
N PRO A 12 -5.42 23.00 21.06
CA PRO A 12 -4.70 21.82 20.57
C PRO A 12 -4.66 20.66 21.58
N PHE A 13 -4.89 20.91 22.88
CA PHE A 13 -4.95 19.85 23.90
C PHE A 13 -6.24 19.03 23.87
N PHE A 14 -7.28 19.50 23.17
CA PHE A 14 -8.57 18.82 23.05
C PHE A 14 -8.87 18.34 21.63
N SER A 15 -7.90 18.46 20.72
CA SER A 15 -8.05 18.01 19.34
C SER A 15 -7.69 16.53 19.24
N PHE A 16 -8.67 15.69 18.93
CA PHE A 16 -8.43 14.29 18.57
C PHE A 16 -8.15 14.19 17.08
N SER A 17 -6.98 13.67 16.70
CA SER A 17 -6.70 13.32 15.30
C SER A 17 -7.55 12.12 14.87
N GLN A 18 -7.82 12.03 13.57
CA GLN A 18 -8.41 10.83 12.97
C GLN A 18 -7.56 9.59 13.29
N SER A 19 -8.18 8.55 13.83
CA SER A 19 -7.51 7.31 14.25
C SER A 19 -7.42 6.26 13.15
N SER A 20 -8.25 6.36 12.11
CA SER A 20 -8.23 5.46 10.97
C SER A 20 -8.81 6.10 9.71
N MET A 21 -8.51 5.53 8.55
CA MET A 21 -8.97 6.02 7.25
C MET A 21 -10.33 5.45 6.82
N ASN A 22 -11.16 4.93 7.74
CA ASN A 22 -12.37 4.16 7.41
C ASN A 22 -12.09 2.98 6.46
N MET A 23 -10.94 2.33 6.62
CA MET A 23 -10.54 1.15 5.86
C MET A 23 -10.23 -0.01 6.79
N ASN A 24 -10.63 -1.21 6.37
CA ASN A 24 -10.28 -2.46 7.03
C ASN A 24 -9.25 -3.21 6.18
N LEU A 25 -8.20 -3.74 6.82
CA LEU A 25 -7.27 -4.65 6.17
C LEU A 25 -7.96 -6.00 5.94
N LEU A 26 -8.10 -6.43 4.69
CA LEU A 26 -8.75 -7.70 4.35
C LEU A 26 -7.75 -8.86 4.17
N GLY A 27 -6.57 -8.59 3.63
CA GLY A 27 -5.54 -9.59 3.37
C GLY A 27 -4.16 -8.95 3.26
N SER A 28 -3.11 -9.77 3.39
CA SER A 28 -1.72 -9.34 3.24
C SER A 28 -0.85 -10.46 2.68
N LEU A 29 0.16 -10.10 1.90
CA LEU A 29 1.17 -11.00 1.37
C LEU A 29 2.55 -10.41 1.69
N ASN A 30 3.40 -11.21 2.33
CA ASN A 30 4.70 -10.77 2.83
C ASN A 30 5.84 -11.32 1.97
N TYR A 31 6.80 -10.45 1.64
CA TYR A 31 8.05 -10.82 0.95
C TYR A 31 9.22 -10.88 1.95
N SER A 32 9.60 -12.07 2.40
CA SER A 32 10.61 -12.23 3.46
C SER A 32 12.06 -12.02 2.99
N ASN A 33 12.34 -12.18 1.68
CA ASN A 33 13.70 -12.24 1.15
C ASN A 33 14.07 -11.03 0.28
N THR A 34 13.20 -10.04 0.18
CA THR A 34 13.38 -8.86 -0.69
C THR A 34 12.56 -7.69 -0.16
N ASN A 35 12.78 -6.51 -0.74
CA ASN A 35 12.03 -5.31 -0.41
C ASN A 35 11.19 -4.88 -1.61
N CYS A 36 10.01 -4.33 -1.35
CA CYS A 36 9.18 -3.70 -2.37
C CYS A 36 9.66 -2.28 -2.66
N SER A 37 9.55 -1.87 -3.92
CA SER A 37 9.86 -0.52 -4.39
C SER A 37 8.65 0.21 -4.96
N ASP A 38 7.71 -0.51 -5.59
CA ASP A 38 6.49 0.04 -6.18
C ASP A 38 5.37 -1.01 -6.26
N ILE A 39 4.13 -0.56 -6.46
CA ILE A 39 2.97 -1.41 -6.72
C ILE A 39 2.01 -0.73 -7.72
N TRP A 40 1.58 -1.48 -8.74
CA TRP A 40 0.61 -1.03 -9.74
C TRP A 40 -0.58 -1.99 -9.84
N GLY A 41 -1.76 -1.48 -10.16
CA GLY A 41 -2.98 -2.30 -10.34
C GLY A 41 -3.23 -2.62 -11.81
N TRP A 42 -3.67 -3.84 -12.09
CA TRP A 42 -4.09 -4.25 -13.44
C TRP A 42 -5.32 -5.15 -13.38
N GLU A 43 -6.19 -5.02 -14.38
CA GLU A 43 -7.40 -5.83 -14.57
C GLU A 43 -7.35 -6.42 -15.99
N ASP A 44 -7.71 -7.70 -16.12
CA ASP A 44 -7.49 -8.47 -17.35
C ASP A 44 -8.61 -8.35 -18.41
N GLY A 45 -9.59 -7.49 -18.19
CA GLY A 45 -10.80 -7.33 -18.98
C GLY A 45 -11.91 -8.34 -18.67
N LEU A 46 -11.68 -9.30 -17.78
CA LEU A 46 -12.63 -10.34 -17.38
C LEU A 46 -13.09 -10.22 -15.90
N GLY A 47 -12.62 -9.19 -15.20
CA GLY A 47 -12.90 -8.91 -13.80
C GLY A 47 -11.89 -9.50 -12.81
N ASN A 48 -10.77 -10.07 -13.27
CA ASN A 48 -9.71 -10.50 -12.37
C ASN A 48 -8.75 -9.33 -12.12
N GLU A 49 -8.47 -9.07 -10.85
CA GLU A 49 -7.60 -7.98 -10.41
C GLU A 49 -6.24 -8.50 -9.97
N TYR A 50 -5.18 -7.79 -10.35
CA TYR A 50 -3.81 -8.13 -10.06
C TYR A 50 -3.04 -6.93 -9.51
N ALA A 51 -2.24 -7.19 -8.48
CA ALA A 51 -1.21 -6.29 -8.00
C ALA A 51 0.12 -6.67 -8.65
N LEU A 52 0.68 -5.73 -9.40
CA LEU A 52 1.99 -5.83 -10.03
C LEU A 52 3.00 -5.18 -9.08
N VAL A 53 3.87 -5.97 -8.46
CA VAL A 53 4.75 -5.52 -7.37
C VAL A 53 6.20 -5.47 -7.86
N GLY A 54 6.81 -4.29 -7.76
CA GLY A 54 8.22 -4.08 -8.06
C GLY A 54 9.06 -4.47 -6.87
N LEU A 55 9.91 -5.49 -7.01
CA LEU A 55 10.77 -6.02 -5.95
C LEU A 55 12.24 -5.69 -6.22
N LYS A 56 13.05 -5.64 -5.17
CA LYS A 56 14.49 -5.35 -5.33
C LYS A 56 15.16 -6.31 -6.32
N ASN A 57 14.82 -7.59 -6.25
CA ASN A 57 15.38 -8.69 -7.03
C ASN A 57 14.52 -9.11 -8.24
N GLY A 58 13.46 -8.38 -8.57
CA GLY A 58 12.59 -8.76 -9.69
C GLY A 58 11.21 -8.12 -9.66
N PHE A 59 10.24 -8.85 -10.18
CA PHE A 59 8.86 -8.43 -10.35
C PHE A 59 7.94 -9.57 -9.91
N SER A 60 6.87 -9.25 -9.18
CA SER A 60 5.85 -10.23 -8.78
C SER A 60 4.48 -9.82 -9.29
N CYS A 61 3.74 -10.78 -9.85
CA CYS A 61 2.34 -10.62 -10.18
C CYS A 61 1.50 -11.35 -9.14
N VAL A 62 0.64 -10.62 -8.43
CA VAL A 62 -0.19 -11.14 -7.35
C VAL A 62 -1.66 -11.00 -7.74
N ASN A 63 -2.38 -12.11 -7.79
CA ASN A 63 -3.83 -12.11 -7.94
C ASN A 63 -4.48 -11.63 -6.64
N VAL A 64 -5.26 -10.57 -6.75
CA VAL A 64 -5.98 -9.92 -5.64
C VAL A 64 -7.49 -9.90 -5.85
N THR A 65 -8.00 -10.64 -6.85
CA THR A 65 -9.44 -10.79 -7.15
C THR A 65 -10.25 -11.19 -5.91
N ASN A 66 -9.68 -12.07 -5.08
CA ASN A 66 -10.17 -12.28 -3.71
C ASN A 66 -9.30 -11.49 -2.73
N PRO A 67 -9.77 -10.34 -2.18
CA PRO A 67 -8.94 -9.44 -1.39
C PRO A 67 -8.53 -10.03 -0.03
N ILE A 68 -9.17 -11.11 0.43
CA ILE A 68 -8.87 -11.77 1.70
C ILE A 68 -7.72 -12.78 1.54
N SER A 69 -7.45 -13.24 0.32
CA SER A 69 -6.43 -14.25 0.04
C SER A 69 -5.61 -13.89 -1.21
N PRO A 70 -4.69 -12.90 -1.12
CA PRO A 70 -3.77 -12.59 -2.21
C PRO A 70 -2.83 -13.77 -2.51
N ILE A 71 -2.63 -14.09 -3.79
CA ILE A 71 -1.80 -15.22 -4.24
C ILE A 71 -0.80 -14.72 -5.29
N GLU A 72 0.50 -14.97 -5.08
CA GLU A 72 1.51 -14.73 -6.11
C GLU A 72 1.33 -15.74 -7.25
N GLU A 73 0.96 -15.25 -8.43
CA GLU A 73 0.79 -16.06 -9.65
C GLU A 73 2.15 -16.43 -10.23
N PHE A 74 3.06 -15.46 -10.32
CA PHE A 74 4.42 -15.69 -10.77
C PHE A 74 5.39 -14.58 -10.35
N PHE A 75 6.67 -14.92 -10.37
CA PHE A 75 7.78 -14.01 -10.13
C PHE A 75 8.76 -14.03 -11.31
N ILE A 76 9.22 -12.86 -11.75
CA ILE A 76 10.25 -12.68 -12.77
C ILE A 76 11.50 -12.11 -12.09
N SER A 77 12.59 -12.89 -12.04
CA SER A 77 13.87 -12.44 -11.50
C SER A 77 14.55 -11.40 -12.38
N ASP A 78 15.19 -10.40 -11.77
CA ASP A 78 16.02 -9.42 -12.48
C ASP A 78 17.18 -8.90 -11.61
N LEU A 79 18.11 -8.16 -12.20
CA LEU A 79 19.23 -7.51 -11.52
C LEU A 79 18.77 -6.70 -10.33
N ASN A 80 19.51 -6.74 -9.22
CA ASN A 80 19.13 -6.00 -8.03
C ASN A 80 19.06 -4.49 -8.28
N SER A 81 17.87 -3.91 -8.15
CA SER A 81 17.60 -2.47 -8.22
C SER A 81 16.78 -2.04 -7.02
N THR A 82 17.10 -0.90 -6.40
CA THR A 82 16.27 -0.33 -5.33
C THR A 82 14.98 0.30 -5.86
N TRP A 83 14.88 0.55 -7.16
CA TRP A 83 13.73 1.19 -7.79
C TRP A 83 13.28 0.40 -9.03
N ARG A 84 12.02 0.01 -9.03
CA ARG A 84 11.33 -0.63 -10.15
C ARG A 84 9.92 -0.08 -10.22
N ASP A 85 9.67 0.76 -11.22
CA ASP A 85 8.38 1.40 -11.47
C ASP A 85 7.62 0.61 -12.53
N ILE A 86 6.32 0.39 -12.34
CA ILE A 86 5.49 -0.46 -13.19
C ILE A 86 4.31 0.34 -13.74
N LYS A 87 3.97 0.12 -15.00
CA LYS A 87 2.80 0.74 -15.63
C LYS A 87 2.15 -0.19 -16.65
N THR A 88 0.82 -0.11 -16.73
CA THR A 88 -0.04 -0.81 -17.71
C THR A 88 -0.76 0.16 -18.63
#